data_AF-A0A538MK62-F1
#
_entry.id   AF-A0A538MK62-F1
#
_cell.length_a   1.000
_cell.length_b   1.000
_cell.length_c   1.000
_cell.angle_alpha   90.00
_cell.angle_beta   90.00
_cell.angle_gamma   90.00
#
_symmetry.space_group_name_H-M   'P 1'
#
loop_
_entity.id
_entity.type
_entity.pdbx_description
1 polymer ?
#
loop_
_entity_poly.entity_id
_entity_poly.type
_entity_poly.pdbx_seq_one_letter_code
_entity_poly.pdbx_strand_id
1 'polypeptide(L)'
;MVSSLDRWASQKAGAEAIDVRQLVEIELGSSADAECVAEALASFGSKLRENHGHWTVTTWQDDDEIVPVLDALHQCLDDRDIHSVRISVDGRKYVMERVS
;
A
#
# COMPACT_ATOMS: atom_id res chain seq x y z
N MET A 1 -47.29 21.71 10.21
CA MET A 1 -46.19 22.48 9.60
C MET A 1 -44.93 22.14 10.37
N VAL A 2 -44.22 21.10 9.94
CA VAL A 2 -42.93 20.70 10.53
C VAL A 2 -41.87 21.47 9.73
N SER A 3 -41.15 22.33 10.44
CA SER A 3 -40.25 23.33 9.88
C SER A 3 -39.15 22.70 9.04
N SER A 4 -38.87 23.29 7.88
CA SER A 4 -37.80 22.91 6.94
C SER A 4 -36.38 22.92 7.54
N LEU A 5 -36.23 23.23 8.83
CA LEU A 5 -34.97 23.28 9.56
C LEU A 5 -34.50 21.91 10.06
N ASP A 6 -35.40 20.95 10.31
CA ASP A 6 -35.01 19.59 10.72
C ASP A 6 -34.37 18.78 9.57
N ARG A 7 -34.67 19.13 8.32
CA ARG A 7 -34.16 18.41 7.14
C ARG A 7 -32.69 18.71 6.82
N TRP A 8 -32.10 19.76 7.41
CA TRP A 8 -30.68 20.09 7.27
C TRP A 8 -29.80 19.44 8.32
N ALA A 9 -30.32 19.13 9.52
CA ALA A 9 -29.56 18.47 10.56
C ALA A 9 -29.27 16.98 10.23
N SER A 10 -30.18 16.29 9.54
CA SER A 10 -29.99 14.88 9.14
C SER A 10 -29.06 14.68 7.92
N GLN A 11 -28.75 15.72 7.15
CA GLN A 11 -27.85 15.60 5.99
C GLN A 11 -26.36 15.72 6.36
N LYS A 12 -26.03 16.13 7.59
CA LYS A 12 -24.65 16.36 8.03
C LYS A 12 -24.06 15.21 8.86
N ALA A 13 -24.71 14.04 8.87
CA ALA A 13 -24.26 12.83 9.55
C ALA A 13 -23.77 11.74 8.57
N GLY A 14 -23.61 12.09 7.29
CA GLY A 14 -23.08 11.22 6.24
C GLY A 14 -21.92 11.91 5.51
N ALA A 15 -21.03 12.58 6.24
CA ALA A 15 -19.66 12.68 5.74
C ALA A 15 -19.13 11.24 5.79
N GLU A 16 -19.33 10.51 4.69
CA GLU A 16 -18.56 9.31 4.39
C GLU A 16 -17.13 9.61 4.83
N ALA A 17 -16.63 8.84 5.79
CA ALA A 17 -15.19 8.78 6.00
C ALA A 17 -14.65 8.42 4.62
N ILE A 18 -14.06 9.41 3.94
CA ILE A 18 -13.31 9.13 2.73
C ILE A 18 -12.24 8.20 3.24
N ASP A 19 -12.35 6.94 2.86
CA ASP A 19 -11.39 5.89 3.14
C ASP A 19 -10.14 6.32 2.36
N VAL A 20 -9.32 7.17 2.98
CA VAL A 20 -8.11 7.72 2.37
C VAL A 20 -7.08 6.61 2.43
N ARG A 21 -7.14 5.72 1.43
CA ARG A 21 -6.15 4.68 1.27
C ARG A 21 -5.06 5.18 0.33
N GLN A 22 -3.82 5.00 0.74
CA GLN A 22 -2.66 5.30 -0.08
C GLN A 22 -2.29 4.07 -0.91
N LEU A 23 -1.98 4.29 -2.18
CA LEU A 23 -1.45 3.26 -3.05
C LEU A 23 0.05 3.11 -2.78
N VAL A 24 0.46 1.88 -2.45
CA VAL A 24 1.87 1.50 -2.34
C VAL A 24 2.25 0.67 -3.55
N GLU A 25 3.32 1.04 -4.24
CA GLU A 25 3.87 0.33 -5.39
C GLU A 25 5.34 -0.03 -5.13
N ILE A 26 5.69 -1.29 -5.32
CA ILE A 26 7.03 -1.82 -5.05
C ILE A 26 7.60 -2.34 -6.38
N GLU A 27 8.71 -1.76 -6.83
CA GLU A 27 9.37 -2.14 -8.08
C GLU A 27 10.46 -3.19 -7.81
N LEU A 28 10.42 -4.31 -8.54
CA LEU A 28 11.31 -5.44 -8.37
C LEU A 28 11.94 -5.87 -9.71
N GLY A 29 13.20 -6.30 -9.63
CA GLY A 29 13.99 -6.72 -10.80
C GLY A 29 13.89 -8.20 -11.15
N SER A 30 13.30 -9.03 -10.28
CA SER A 30 13.17 -10.47 -10.49
C SER A 30 11.75 -10.94 -10.18
N SER A 31 11.31 -12.00 -10.87
CA SER A 31 10.00 -12.60 -10.64
C SER A 31 9.93 -13.26 -9.26
N ALA A 32 11.00 -13.93 -8.84
CA ALA A 32 11.05 -14.64 -7.57
C ALA A 32 10.94 -13.68 -6.36
N ASP A 33 11.60 -12.51 -6.45
CA ASP A 33 11.51 -11.51 -5.40
C ASP A 33 10.12 -10.86 -5.40
N ALA A 34 9.54 -10.68 -6.58
CA ALA A 34 8.19 -10.11 -6.68
C ALA A 34 7.10 -11.05 -6.20
N GLU A 35 7.24 -12.36 -6.40
CA GLU A 35 6.37 -13.38 -5.82
C GLU A 35 6.47 -13.39 -4.29
N CYS A 36 7.69 -13.36 -3.75
CA CYS A 36 7.92 -13.28 -2.31
C CYS A 36 7.30 -12.02 -1.68
N VAL A 37 7.47 -10.85 -2.30
CA VAL A 37 6.86 -9.60 -1.82
C VAL A 37 5.34 -9.64 -1.96
N ALA A 38 4.81 -10.20 -3.05
CA ALA A 38 3.36 -10.34 -3.22
C ALA A 38 2.75 -11.24 -2.14
N GLU A 39 3.40 -12.36 -1.81
CA GLU A 39 2.99 -13.27 -0.74
C GLU A 39 3.05 -12.60 0.63
N ALA A 40 4.16 -11.92 0.95
CA ALA A 40 4.32 -11.20 2.21
C ALA A 40 3.23 -10.12 2.41
N LEU A 41 2.77 -9.51 1.31
CA LEU A 41 1.74 -8.47 1.33
C LEU A 41 0.32 -9.00 1.05
N ALA A 42 0.11 -10.32 1.00
CA ALA A 42 -1.19 -10.90 0.66
C ALA A 42 -2.31 -10.46 1.62
N SER A 43 -2.01 -10.31 2.91
CA SER A 43 -2.95 -9.83 3.94
C SER A 43 -3.41 -8.39 3.70
N PHE A 44 -2.64 -7.59 2.95
CA PHE A 44 -2.98 -6.22 2.55
C PHE A 44 -3.65 -6.17 1.17
N GLY A 45 -4.04 -7.31 0.60
CA GLY A 45 -4.69 -7.39 -0.72
C GLY A 45 -3.74 -7.03 -1.87
N SER A 46 -2.48 -7.43 -1.76
CA SER A 46 -1.46 -7.20 -2.79
C SER A 46 -1.87 -7.73 -4.17
N LYS A 47 -1.33 -7.09 -5.21
CA LYS A 47 -1.44 -7.54 -6.60
C LYS A 47 -0.09 -7.47 -7.26
N LEU A 48 0.31 -8.57 -7.89
CA LEU A 48 1.51 -8.66 -8.71
C LEU A 48 1.19 -8.32 -10.17
N ARG A 49 2.00 -7.48 -10.80
CA ARG A 49 1.95 -7.20 -12.23
C ARG A 49 3.35 -7.31 -12.84
N GLU A 50 3.40 -7.82 -14.05
CA GLU A 50 4.60 -7.85 -14.89
C GLU A 50 4.39 -6.90 -16.07
N ASN A 51 5.42 -6.13 -16.39
CA ASN A 51 5.44 -5.24 -17.53
C ASN A 51 6.83 -5.19 -18.15
N HIS A 52 7.01 -5.82 -19.31
CA HIS A 52 8.27 -5.81 -20.07
C HIS A 52 9.49 -6.26 -19.23
N GLY A 53 9.34 -7.30 -18.41
CA GLY A 53 10.41 -7.80 -17.54
C GLY A 53 10.63 -7.00 -16.25
N HIS A 54 9.80 -5.99 -15.99
CA HIS A 54 9.74 -5.29 -14.71
C HIS A 54 8.54 -5.77 -13.90
N TRP A 55 8.77 -6.02 -12.61
CA TRP A 55 7.72 -6.49 -11.71
C TRP A 55 7.29 -5.39 -10.77
N THR A 56 5.99 -5.30 -10.54
CA THR A 56 5.41 -4.34 -9.61
C THR A 56 4.41 -5.05 -8.70
N VAL A 57 4.63 -4.94 -7.39
CA VAL A 57 3.63 -5.33 -6.39
C VAL A 57 2.92 -4.07 -5.93
N THR A 58 1.59 -4.07 -6.02
CA THR A 58 0.76 -2.96 -5.52
C THR A 58 -0.06 -3.41 -4.33
N THR A 59 -0.18 -2.57 -3.30
CA THR A 59 -1.08 -2.78 -2.16
C THR A 59 -1.70 -1.46 -1.72
N TRP A 60 -2.72 -1.53 -0.85
CA TRP A 60 -3.40 -0.37 -0.30
C TRP A 60 -3.23 -0.36 1.20
N GLN A 61 -2.77 0.76 1.73
CA GLN A 61 -2.69 1.02 3.17
C GLN A 61 -3.61 2.16 3.55
N ASP A 62 -3.91 2.26 4.83
CA ASP A 62 -4.61 3.42 5.38
C ASP A 62 -3.59 4.58 5.57
N ASP A 63 -4.04 5.84 5.44
CA ASP A 63 -3.19 7.05 5.34
C ASP A 63 -2.12 7.18 6.44
N ASP A 64 -2.35 6.57 7.59
CA ASP A 64 -1.54 6.65 8.80
C ASP A 64 -0.74 5.37 9.14
N GLU A 65 -0.91 4.26 8.41
CA GLU A 65 -0.37 2.94 8.80
C GLU A 65 0.49 2.29 7.71
N ILE A 66 1.59 2.94 7.30
CA ILE A 66 2.58 2.33 6.39
C ILE A 66 3.48 1.30 7.07
N VAL A 67 3.69 1.42 8.38
CA VAL A 67 4.65 0.60 9.12
C VAL A 67 4.36 -0.91 8.98
N PRO A 68 3.12 -1.41 9.11
CA PRO A 68 2.82 -2.83 8.91
C PRO A 68 3.17 -3.35 7.50
N VAL A 69 2.99 -2.53 6.46
CA VAL A 69 3.36 -2.89 5.08
C VAL A 69 4.88 -2.99 4.95
N LEU A 70 5.61 -2.06 5.57
CA LEU A 70 7.08 -2.06 5.57
C LEU A 70 7.66 -3.22 6.37
N ASP A 71 7.07 -3.58 7.51
CA ASP A 71 7.48 -4.72 8.33
C ASP A 71 7.29 -6.05 7.60
N ALA A 72 6.12 -6.23 6.96
CA ALA A 72 5.85 -7.42 6.15
C ALA A 72 6.81 -7.52 4.95
N LEU A 73 7.10 -6.39 4.30
CA LEU A 73 8.08 -6.32 3.22
C LEU A 73 9.48 -6.73 3.70
N HIS A 74 9.90 -6.24 4.87
CA HIS A 74 11.24 -6.48 5.40
C HIS A 74 11.58 -7.96 5.53
N GLN A 75 10.61 -8.78 5.97
CA GLN A 75 10.81 -10.23 6.11
C GLN A 75 11.22 -10.89 4.79
N CYS A 76 10.57 -10.52 3.68
CA CYS A 76 10.93 -11.04 2.35
C CYS A 76 12.31 -10.54 1.90
N LEU A 77 12.63 -9.27 2.14
CA LEU A 77 13.93 -8.71 1.76
C LEU A 77 15.08 -9.44 2.48
N ASP A 78 14.87 -9.79 3.75
CA ASP A 78 15.84 -10.53 4.55
C ASP A 78 16.04 -11.97 4.09
N ASP A 79 14.95 -12.70 3.81
CA ASP A 79 15.00 -14.10 3.36
C ASP A 79 15.64 -14.25 1.96
N ARG A 80 15.57 -13.19 1.14
CA ARG A 80 16.01 -13.18 -0.26
C ARG A 80 17.33 -12.44 -0.49
N ASP A 81 17.96 -11.92 0.56
CA ASP A 81 19.18 -11.11 0.49
C ASP A 81 19.03 -9.89 -0.46
N ILE A 82 17.87 -9.25 -0.42
CA ILE A 82 17.58 -8.05 -1.23
C ILE A 82 18.04 -6.81 -0.45
N HIS A 83 19.15 -6.20 -0.90
CA HIS A 83 19.74 -5.06 -0.19
C HIS A 83 18.96 -3.75 -0.30
N SER A 84 18.16 -3.57 -1.36
CA SER A 84 17.39 -2.35 -1.56
C SER A 84 16.17 -2.58 -2.45
N VAL A 85 15.08 -1.91 -2.15
CA VAL A 85 13.86 -1.91 -2.98
C VAL A 85 13.29 -0.50 -3.13
N ARG A 86 12.77 -0.18 -4.32
CA ARG A 86 12.10 1.10 -4.57
C ARG A 86 10.61 0.98 -4.26
N ILE A 87 10.12 1.91 -3.44
CA ILE A 87 8.73 1.96 -2.98
C ILE A 87 8.16 3.31 -3.41
N SER A 88 6.98 3.33 -3.99
CA SER A 88 6.21 4.55 -4.24
C SER A 88 4.97 4.54 -3.36
N VAL A 89 4.71 5.65 -2.64
CA VAL A 89 3.52 5.84 -1.80
C VAL A 89 2.82 7.09 -2.31
N ASP A 90 1.63 6.92 -2.90
CA ASP A 90 0.89 8.00 -3.57
C ASP A 90 1.76 8.85 -4.52
N GLY A 91 2.59 8.15 -5.30
CA GLY A 91 3.51 8.75 -6.27
C GLY A 91 4.79 9.36 -5.68
N ARG A 92 4.94 9.43 -4.36
CA ARG A 92 6.21 9.80 -3.72
C ARG A 92 7.13 8.59 -3.66
N LYS A 93 8.37 8.74 -4.15
CA LYS A 93 9.33 7.65 -4.26
C LYS A 93 10.28 7.62 -3.08
N TYR A 94 10.47 6.42 -2.54
CA TYR A 94 11.36 6.09 -1.45
C TYR A 94 12.21 4.88 -1.84
N VAL A 95 13.32 4.70 -1.14
CA VAL A 95 14.13 3.49 -1.19
C VAL A 95 14.19 2.95 0.22
N MET A 96 13.82 1.68 0.38
CA MET A 96 14.11 0.94 1.61
C MET A 96 15.44 0.23 1.38
N GLU A 97 16.42 0.53 2.23
CA GLU A 97 17.74 -0.07 2.22
C GLU A 97 17.92 -0.89 3.49
N ARG A 98 18.57 -2.05 3.36
CA ARG A 98 18.97 -2.84 4.52
C ARG A 98 20.13 -2.15 5.22
N VAL A 99 19.91 -1.69 6.45
CA VAL A 99 20.98 -1.21 7.34
C VAL A 99 21.68 -2.42 7.97
N SER A 100 22.97 -2.55 7.67
CA SER A 100 23.86 -3.62 8.17
C SER A 100 24.45 -3.29 9.53
#